data_AF-M0MWI6-F1
#
_entry.id   AF-M0MWI6-F1
#
_cell.length_a   1.000
_cell.length_b   1.000
_cell.length_c   1.000
_cell.angle_alpha   90.00
_cell.angle_beta   90.00
_cell.angle_gamma   90.00
#
_symmetry.space_group_name_H-M   'P 1'
#
loop_
_entity.id
_entity.type
_entity.pdbx_description
1 polymer ?
#
loop_
_entity_poly.entity_id
_entity_poly.type
_entity_poly.pdbx_seq_one_letter_code
_entity_poly.pdbx_strand_id
1 'polypeptide(L)' 'MDERTQISAGGVLLVIGAIIVLLFAFPASTIGFAVPIPLAIVAALAMAAGTLLIGTSEGTV' A
#
# COMPACT_ATOMS: atom_id res chain seq x y z
N MET A 1 2.21 -12.17 -17.20
CA MET A 1 1.51 -12.23 -15.90
C MET A 1 0.05 -12.07 -16.22
N ASP A 2 -0.80 -12.98 -15.75
CA ASP A 2 -2.24 -12.90 -16.05
C ASP A 2 -2.84 -11.66 -15.39
N GLU A 3 -3.84 -11.06 -16.03
CA GLU A 3 -4.51 -9.85 -15.56
C GLU A 3 -5.07 -10.00 -14.13
N ARG A 4 -5.59 -11.19 -13.80
CA ARG A 4 -6.03 -11.53 -12.43
C ARG A 4 -4.88 -11.52 -11.41
N THR A 5 -3.68 -11.89 -11.82
CA THR A 5 -2.49 -11.89 -10.97
C THR A 5 -1.98 -10.46 -10.78
N GLN A 6 -2.09 -9.61 -11.80
CA GLN A 6 -1.77 -8.18 -11.70
C GLN A 6 -2.70 -7.44 -10.73
N ILE A 7 -4.02 -7.64 -10.87
CA ILE A 7 -5.02 -7.02 -10.01
C ILE A 7 -4.86 -7.50 -8.56
N SER A 8 -4.64 -8.80 -8.34
CA SER A 8 -4.45 -9.32 -6.98
C SER A 8 -3.16 -8.83 -6.34
N ALA A 9 -2.06 -8.71 -7.09
CA ALA A 9 -0.82 -8.10 -6.60
C ALA A 9 -1.02 -6.62 -6.22
N GLY A 10 -1.72 -5.85 -7.06
CA GLY A 10 -2.06 -4.45 -6.77
C GLY A 10 -2.95 -4.31 -5.54
N GLY A 11 -3.94 -5.20 -5.38
CA GLY A 11 -4.81 -5.24 -4.21
C GLY A 11 -4.06 -5.54 -2.92
N VAL A 12 -3.13 -6.50 -2.94
CA VAL A 12 -2.27 -6.82 -1.78
C VAL A 12 -1.39 -5.63 -1.41
N LEU A 13 -0.79 -4.96 -2.39
CA LEU A 13 0.03 -3.76 -2.17
C LEU A 13 -0.76 -2.62 -1.52
N LEU A 14 -2.01 -2.40 -1.96
CA LEU A 14 -2.92 -1.44 -1.34
C LEU A 14 -3.25 -1.80 0.10
N VAL A 15 -3.57 -3.06 0.39
CA VAL A 15 -3.89 -3.52 1.76
C VAL A 15 -2.70 -3.30 2.68
N ILE A 16 -1.50 -3.68 2.25
CA ILE A 16 -0.27 -3.50 3.05
C ILE A 16 0.00 -2.00 3.28
N GLY A 17 -0.08 -1.18 2.23
CA GLY A 17 0.09 0.27 2.33
C GLY A 17 -0.92 0.90 3.29
N ALA A 18 -2.19 0.48 3.21
CA ALA A 18 -3.27 0.97 4.07
C ALA A 18 -3.03 0.63 5.54
N ILE A 19 -2.63 -0.61 5.83
CA ILE A 19 -2.32 -1.05 7.20
C ILE A 19 -1.20 -0.17 7.79
N ILE A 20 -0.13 0.07 7.01
CA ILE A 20 0.98 0.89 7.48
C ILE A 20 0.53 2.35 7.71
N VAL A 21 -0.27 2.93 6.81
CA VAL A 21 -0.82 4.29 6.99
C VAL A 21 -1.71 4.37 8.23
N LEU A 22 -2.54 3.36 8.49
CA LEU A 22 -3.38 3.32 9.69
C LEU A 22 -2.55 3.30 10.97
N LEU A 23 -1.34 2.72 10.98
CA LEU A 23 -0.44 2.82 12.13
C LEU A 23 -0.02 4.26 12.43
N PHE A 24 0.11 5.13 11.42
CA PHE A 24 0.39 6.55 11.63
C PHE A 24 -0.81 7.33 12.22
N ALA A 25 -2.03 6.81 12.08
CA ALA A 25 -3.21 7.43 12.67
C ALA A 25 -3.33 7.16 14.18
N PHE A 26 -2.63 6.15 14.70
CA PHE A 26 -2.60 5.88 16.14
C PHE A 26 -1.63 6.80 16.87
N PRO A 27 -1.99 7.34 18.05
CA PRO A 27 -1.07 8.11 18.86
C PRO A 27 0.16 7.28 19.21
N ALA A 28 1.37 7.86 19.12
CA ALA A 28 2.62 7.17 19.45
C ALA A 28 2.64 6.59 20.88
N SER A 29 1.89 7.20 21.81
CA SER A 29 1.68 6.69 23.17
C SER A 29 0.98 5.33 23.23
N THR A 30 0.19 4.99 22.21
CA THR A 30 -0.55 3.71 22.09
C THR A 30 0.31 2.61 21.49
N ILE A 31 1.25 2.95 20.60
CA ILE A 31 2.08 1.99 19.85
C ILE A 31 3.43 1.74 20.56
N GLY A 32 3.80 2.58 21.53
CA GLY A 32 5.04 2.44 22.31
C GLY A 32 6.31 2.84 21.55
N PHE A 33 6.20 3.21 20.27
CA PHE A 33 7.30 3.75 19.45
C PHE A 33 6.76 4.71 18.39
N ALA A 34 7.61 5.66 17.98
CA ALA A 34 7.31 6.54 16.85
C ALA A 34 7.50 5.76 15.54
N VAL A 35 6.47 5.77 14.68
CA VAL A 35 6.56 5.09 13.38
C VAL A 35 7.64 5.76 12.53
N PRO A 36 8.66 5.03 12.05
CA PRO A 36 9.83 5.63 11.42
C PRO A 36 9.53 6.14 10.01
N ILE A 37 10.16 7.25 9.62
CA ILE A 37 10.00 7.90 8.29
C ILE A 37 10.21 6.91 7.12
N PRO A 38 11.21 6.01 7.13
CA PRO A 38 11.34 4.99 6.08
C PRO A 38 10.09 4.13 5.88
N LEU A 39 9.33 3.86 6.94
CA LEU A 39 8.11 3.07 6.84
C LEU A 39 6.99 3.83 6.14
N ALA A 40 6.93 5.17 6.31
CA ALA A 40 6.01 6.02 5.56
C ALA A 40 6.31 6.00 4.06
N ILE A 41 7.60 5.99 3.70
CA ILE A 41 8.05 5.92 2.30
C ILE A 41 7.61 4.59 1.67
N VAL A 42 7.79 3.48 2.37
CA VAL A 42 7.33 2.16 1.91
C VAL A 42 5.81 2.13 1.73
N ALA A 43 5.05 2.72 2.66
CA ALA A 43 3.60 2.80 2.53
C ALA A 43 3.17 3.60 1.31
N ALA A 44 3.79 4.77 1.07
CA ALA A 44 3.52 5.60 -0.09
C ALA A 44 3.84 4.87 -1.41
N LEU A 45 4.98 4.17 -1.47
CA LEU A 45 5.37 3.34 -2.62
C LEU A 45 4.39 2.19 -2.85
N ALA A 46 3.97 1.49 -1.79
CA ALA A 46 3.01 0.40 -1.89
C ALA A 46 1.65 0.88 -2.40
N MET A 47 1.17 2.03 -1.92
CA MET A 47 -0.07 2.65 -2.42
C MET A 47 0.05 3.08 -3.89
N ALA A 48 1.15 3.75 -4.25
CA ALA A 48 1.38 4.19 -5.63
C ALA A 48 1.49 3.00 -6.60
N ALA A 49 2.31 2.00 -6.26
CA ALA A 49 2.45 0.81 -7.07
C ALA A 49 1.14 0.01 -7.14
N GLY A 50 0.42 -0.14 -6.03
CA GLY A 50 -0.84 -0.88 -5.98
C GLY A 50 -1.93 -0.22 -6.83
N THR A 51 -2.10 1.10 -6.71
CA THR A 51 -3.06 1.86 -7.53
C THR A 51 -2.70 1.82 -9.02
N LEU A 52 -1.42 1.93 -9.38
CA LEU A 52 -0.98 1.82 -10.77
C LEU A 52 -1.20 0.43 -11.34
N LEU A 53 -0.93 -0.64 -10.59
CA LEU A 53 -1.12 -2.01 -11.07
C LEU A 53 -2.59 -2.31 -11.37
N ILE A 54 -3.52 -1.83 -10.54
CA ILE A 54 -4.97 -1.98 -10.74
C ILE A 54 -5.47 -1.04 -11.85
N GLY A 55 -5.06 0.23 -11.84
CA GLY A 55 -5.52 1.21 -12.82
C GLY A 55 -5.02 0.95 -14.25
N THR A 56 -3.89 0.26 -14.41
CA THR A 56 -3.36 -0.13 -15.73
C THR A 56 -3.88 -1.46 -16.23
N SER A 57 -4.43 -2.33 -15.38
CA SER A 57 -5.05 -3.58 -15.86
C SER A 57 -6.31 -3.33 -16.68
N GLU A 58 -7.12 -2.32 -16.33
CA GLU A 58 -8.40 -2.04 -17.00
C GLU A 58 -8.25 -1.39 -18.39
N GLY A 59 -7.09 -0.82 -18.71
CA GLY A 59 -6.81 -0.10 -19.96
C GLY A 59 -6.24 -0.96 -21.09
N THR A 60 -6.12 -2.27 -20.89
CA THR A 60 -5.51 -3.21 -21.84
C THR A 60 -6.50 -3.83 -22.84
N VAL A 61 -7.66 -3.18 -23.03
CA VAL A 61 -8.70 -3.55 -24.01
C VAL A 61 -8.45 -2.88 -25.36
#